data_AF-A0A6J0DEP0-F1
#
_entry.id   AF-A0A6J0DEP0-F1
#
_cell.length_a   1.000
_cell.length_b   1.000
_cell.length_c   1.000
_cell.angle_alpha   90.00
_cell.angle_beta   90.00
_cell.angle_gamma   90.00
#
_symmetry.space_group_name_H-M   'P 1'
#
loop_
_entity.id
_entity.type
_entity.pdbx_description
1 polymer ?
#
loop_
_entity_poly.entity_id
_entity_poly.type
_entity_poly.pdbx_seq_one_letter_code
_entity_poly.pdbx_strand_id
1 'polypeptide(L)'
;MRAERQRSRPECRDGRTAAGQWGPSCNSLKASVLLLLQEKFEVTNLNMKLGMSLKIKGKIHENVDRITINLGQGKDKLNLHFNPRFNESTIVCNSCDGGRWGQEQRDNHMCFSPGAEVKFTVAFQNEFKVTLPDGHTVTFPNRLGHNHLQYLGMDGLHITSFKLE
;
A
#
# COMPACT_ATOMS: atom_id res chain seq x y z
N MET A 1 -6.89 -37.71 83.59
CA MET A 1 -8.34 -37.54 83.35
C MET A 1 -8.43 -36.78 82.02
N ARG A 2 -9.03 -37.24 80.90
CA ARG A 2 -10.46 -37.58 80.65
C ARG A 2 -11.41 -36.56 81.33
N ALA A 3 -12.39 -35.91 80.70
CA ALA A 3 -12.78 -35.70 79.30
C ALA A 3 -13.87 -34.56 79.31
N GLU A 4 -14.67 -34.19 78.28
CA GLU A 4 -14.91 -34.58 76.88
C GLU A 4 -15.60 -33.39 76.13
N ARG A 5 -15.70 -33.48 74.80
CA ARG A 5 -16.68 -32.93 73.79
C ARG A 5 -17.98 -32.21 74.28
N GLN A 6 -18.71 -31.39 73.48
CA GLN A 6 -19.24 -31.70 72.12
C GLN A 6 -20.05 -30.56 71.41
N ARG A 7 -19.93 -30.42 70.06
CA ARG A 7 -20.88 -29.84 69.03
C ARG A 7 -21.34 -28.34 69.18
N SER A 8 -21.77 -27.56 68.15
CA SER A 8 -22.36 -27.86 66.81
C SER A 8 -22.09 -26.75 65.75
N ARG A 9 -22.20 -27.08 64.44
CA ARG A 9 -22.50 -26.18 63.27
C ARG A 9 -24.04 -26.24 62.98
N PRO A 10 -24.71 -25.44 62.11
CA PRO A 10 -24.28 -24.63 60.93
C PRO A 10 -24.70 -23.12 61.04
N GLU A 11 -24.69 -22.18 60.06
CA GLU A 11 -25.06 -22.15 58.63
C GLU A 11 -24.31 -21.06 57.81
N CYS A 12 -24.40 -21.13 56.48
CA CYS A 12 -24.00 -20.06 55.55
C CYS A 12 -25.24 -19.28 55.05
N ARG A 13 -25.13 -17.95 54.87
CA ARG A 13 -26.01 -17.18 53.97
C ARG A 13 -25.34 -15.93 53.40
N ASP A 14 -25.84 -15.50 52.24
CA ASP A 14 -25.22 -14.54 51.33
C ASP A 14 -25.07 -13.10 51.82
N GLY A 15 -24.12 -12.38 51.19
CA GLY A 15 -23.86 -10.96 51.45
C GLY A 15 -22.93 -10.31 50.41
N ARG A 16 -23.15 -10.54 49.10
CA ARG A 16 -22.42 -9.81 48.05
C ARG A 16 -22.97 -8.40 47.87
N THR A 17 -22.17 -7.38 48.21
CA THR A 17 -22.14 -6.09 47.48
C THR A 17 -20.91 -5.27 47.86
N ALA A 18 -19.93 -5.21 46.95
CA ALA A 18 -18.89 -4.17 46.94
C ALA A 18 -18.81 -3.62 45.51
N ALA A 19 -18.94 -2.30 45.36
CA ALA A 19 -19.01 -1.64 44.05
C ALA A 19 -17.61 -1.59 43.40
N GLY A 20 -17.30 -2.60 42.58
CA GLY A 20 -16.16 -2.56 41.66
C GLY A 20 -16.47 -1.66 40.46
N GLN A 21 -15.54 -0.75 40.14
CA GLN A 21 -15.72 0.22 39.07
C GLN A 21 -15.62 -0.41 37.66
N TRP A 22 -16.13 0.35 36.68
CA TRP A 22 -16.33 -0.06 35.29
C TRP A 22 -15.02 -0.27 34.52
N GLY A 23 -15.02 -1.24 33.59
CA GLY A 23 -14.11 -1.23 32.45
C GLY A 23 -13.59 -2.60 32.00
N PRO A 24 -14.20 -3.25 30.99
CA PRO A 24 -13.49 -4.24 30.20
C PRO A 24 -12.46 -3.51 29.32
N SER A 25 -11.16 -3.71 29.54
CA SER A 25 -10.09 -3.20 28.67
C SER A 25 -10.00 -4.00 27.35
N CYS A 26 -11.10 -4.05 26.59
CA CYS A 26 -11.12 -4.65 25.26
C CYS A 26 -10.44 -3.72 24.25
N ASN A 27 -9.13 -3.86 24.10
CA ASN A 27 -8.33 -3.12 23.11
C ASN A 27 -7.53 -4.06 22.18
N SER A 28 -8.10 -5.23 21.85
CA SER A 28 -7.51 -6.21 20.91
C SER A 28 -8.33 -6.42 19.62
N LEU A 29 -9.32 -5.56 19.34
CA LEU A 29 -10.21 -5.70 18.17
C LEU A 29 -10.24 -4.48 17.22
N LYS A 30 -9.42 -3.46 17.45
CA LYS A 30 -9.34 -2.28 16.56
C LYS A 30 -8.42 -2.48 15.34
N ALA A 31 -7.54 -3.49 15.35
CA ALA A 31 -6.61 -3.74 14.25
C ALA A 31 -7.28 -4.38 13.01
N SER A 32 -8.34 -5.17 13.20
CA SER A 32 -8.92 -6.01 12.12
C SER A 32 -9.83 -5.25 11.14
N VAL A 33 -10.34 -4.07 11.52
CA VAL A 33 -11.27 -3.28 10.69
C VAL A 33 -10.55 -2.22 9.86
N LEU A 34 -9.36 -1.76 10.29
CA LEU A 34 -8.55 -0.79 9.55
C LEU A 34 -7.91 -1.39 8.26
N LEU A 35 -8.08 -2.68 8.01
CA LEU A 35 -7.51 -3.40 6.88
C LEU A 35 -8.34 -3.32 5.58
N LEU A 36 -9.51 -2.67 5.59
CA LEU A 36 -10.59 -3.01 4.66
C LEU A 36 -10.64 -2.27 3.31
N LEU A 37 -9.76 -1.30 3.05
CA LEU A 37 -9.59 -0.73 1.69
C LEU A 37 -8.11 -0.43 1.42
N GLN A 38 -7.36 -1.42 0.91
CA GLN A 38 -6.30 -1.08 -0.04
C GLN A 38 -7.00 -0.59 -1.32
N GLU A 39 -7.14 0.73 -1.45
CA GLU A 39 -7.75 1.37 -2.62
C GLU A 39 -6.86 1.17 -3.86
N LYS A 40 -6.96 -0.01 -4.46
CA LYS A 40 -6.32 -0.29 -5.74
C LYS A 40 -7.04 0.49 -6.83
N PHE A 41 -6.38 1.53 -7.33
CA PHE A 41 -6.90 2.37 -8.40
C PHE A 41 -6.58 1.72 -9.75
N GLU A 42 -7.60 1.45 -10.57
CA GLU A 42 -7.43 0.86 -11.91
C GLU A 42 -8.22 1.66 -12.95
N VAL A 43 -7.59 1.90 -14.11
CA VAL A 43 -8.22 2.46 -15.31
C VAL A 43 -7.95 1.52 -16.47
N THR A 44 -9.02 0.97 -17.02
CA THR A 44 -9.04 0.28 -18.33
C THR A 44 -9.46 1.26 -19.41
N ASN A 45 -9.13 0.96 -20.68
CA ASN A 45 -9.31 1.87 -21.81
C ASN A 45 -8.61 3.23 -21.61
N LEU A 46 -7.43 3.22 -20.96
CA LEU A 46 -6.49 4.34 -21.04
C LEU A 46 -6.16 4.60 -22.53
N ASN A 47 -5.86 5.84 -22.88
CA ASN A 47 -5.50 6.21 -24.26
C ASN A 47 -4.13 6.92 -24.28
N MET A 48 -3.15 6.34 -23.59
CA MET A 48 -1.82 6.94 -23.43
C MET A 48 -0.93 6.51 -24.60
N LYS A 49 -0.55 7.45 -25.45
CA LYS A 49 0.28 7.24 -26.65
C LYS A 49 1.69 7.81 -26.48
N LEU A 50 2.61 7.43 -27.36
CA LEU A 50 3.92 8.08 -27.44
C LEU A 50 3.77 9.61 -27.55
N GLY A 51 4.60 10.33 -26.81
CA GLY A 51 4.57 11.78 -26.65
C GLY A 51 3.72 12.27 -25.47
N MET A 52 2.81 11.46 -24.94
CA MET A 52 1.93 11.84 -23.84
C MET A 52 2.59 11.70 -22.46
N SER A 53 2.04 12.40 -21.46
CA SER A 53 2.47 12.38 -20.07
C SER A 53 1.30 12.15 -19.12
N LEU A 54 1.51 11.26 -18.14
CA LEU A 54 0.59 11.00 -17.04
C LEU A 54 1.10 11.70 -15.78
N LYS A 55 0.38 12.71 -15.31
CA LYS A 55 0.61 13.40 -14.03
C LYS A 55 -0.26 12.75 -12.96
N ILE A 56 0.34 12.39 -11.83
CA ILE A 56 -0.33 11.78 -10.68
C ILE A 56 -0.04 12.63 -9.44
N LYS A 57 -1.06 12.87 -8.62
CA LYS A 57 -0.94 13.39 -7.26
C LYS A 57 -1.70 12.48 -6.30
N GLY A 58 -1.14 12.28 -5.11
CA GLY A 58 -1.77 11.48 -4.07
C GLY A 58 -1.03 11.55 -2.75
N LYS A 59 -1.58 10.92 -1.71
CA LYS A 59 -0.91 10.69 -0.42
C LYS A 59 -0.54 9.21 -0.31
N ILE A 60 0.73 8.92 -0.05
CA ILE A 60 1.20 7.56 0.22
C ILE A 60 0.59 7.10 1.55
N HIS A 61 0.15 5.85 1.63
CA HIS A 61 -0.38 5.30 2.88
C HIS A 61 0.70 5.29 3.98
N GLU A 62 0.30 5.36 5.24
CA GLU A 62 1.26 5.53 6.36
C GLU A 62 2.01 4.23 6.70
N ASN A 63 1.39 3.06 6.45
CA ASN A 63 1.94 1.74 6.80
C ASN A 63 2.06 0.84 5.56
N VAL A 64 2.82 1.28 4.54
CA VAL A 64 3.12 0.46 3.35
C VAL A 64 4.62 0.33 3.14
N ASP A 65 5.07 -0.88 2.79
CA ASP A 65 6.46 -1.14 2.40
C ASP A 65 6.78 -0.66 0.98
N ARG A 66 5.76 -0.39 0.15
CA ARG A 66 5.91 -0.07 -1.26
C ARG A 66 4.67 0.59 -1.86
N ILE A 67 4.85 1.29 -2.98
CA ILE A 67 3.77 1.67 -3.90
C ILE A 67 3.99 1.00 -5.27
N THR A 68 2.96 0.97 -6.12
CA THR A 68 3.14 0.59 -7.54
C THR A 68 2.42 1.56 -8.47
N ILE A 69 3.05 1.84 -9.62
CA ILE A 69 2.42 2.47 -10.78
C ILE A 69 2.68 1.54 -11.96
N ASN A 70 1.61 0.98 -12.52
CA ASN A 70 1.63 -0.03 -13.57
C ASN A 70 1.02 0.56 -14.84
N LEU A 71 1.75 0.53 -15.95
CA LEU A 71 1.29 0.95 -17.28
C LEU A 71 1.51 -0.17 -18.30
N GLY A 72 0.51 -0.44 -19.14
CA GLY A 72 0.61 -1.54 -20.09
C GLY A 72 -0.63 -1.78 -20.96
N GLN A 73 -0.75 -3.03 -21.45
CA GLN A 73 -1.93 -3.51 -22.17
C GLN A 73 -2.98 -4.15 -21.24
N GLY A 74 -2.57 -4.57 -20.04
CA GLY A 74 -3.42 -5.24 -19.07
C GLY A 74 -2.64 -5.59 -17.80
N LYS A 75 -3.29 -6.24 -16.83
CA LYS A 75 -2.71 -6.54 -15.50
C LYS A 75 -1.48 -7.46 -15.56
N ASP A 76 -1.39 -8.29 -16.59
CA ASP A 76 -0.37 -9.30 -16.86
C ASP A 76 0.62 -8.90 -17.98
N LYS A 77 0.38 -7.76 -18.63
CA LYS A 77 1.19 -7.23 -19.74
C LYS A 77 1.53 -5.77 -19.49
N LEU A 78 2.60 -5.55 -18.74
CA LEU A 78 3.08 -4.26 -18.25
C LEU A 78 4.33 -3.80 -19.00
N ASN A 79 4.22 -2.67 -19.70
CA ASN A 79 5.35 -1.96 -20.28
C ASN A 79 6.23 -1.30 -19.21
N LEU A 80 5.60 -0.81 -18.13
CA LEU A 80 6.27 -0.26 -16.95
C LEU A 80 5.55 -0.74 -15.68
N HIS A 81 6.33 -1.32 -14.78
CA HIS A 81 6.01 -1.51 -13.37
C HIS A 81 7.01 -0.66 -12.58
N PHE A 82 6.58 0.51 -12.12
CA PHE A 82 7.36 1.40 -11.26
C PHE A 82 7.00 1.10 -9.80
N ASN A 83 7.97 0.63 -9.03
CA ASN A 83 7.76 0.10 -7.69
C ASN A 83 8.83 0.61 -6.69
N PRO A 84 8.65 1.82 -6.13
CA PRO A 84 9.32 2.25 -4.91
C PRO A 84 9.06 1.28 -3.77
N ARG A 85 10.14 0.77 -3.16
CA ARG A 85 10.16 -0.11 -2.00
C ARG A 85 10.88 0.61 -0.86
N PHE A 86 10.13 1.05 0.14
CA PHE A 86 10.63 1.80 1.29
C PHE A 86 11.49 0.93 2.21
N ASN A 87 11.13 -0.34 2.38
CA ASN A 87 11.90 -1.32 3.13
C ASN A 87 13.28 -1.64 2.52
N GLU A 88 13.42 -1.51 1.20
CA GLU A 88 14.70 -1.63 0.47
C GLU A 88 15.36 -0.27 0.20
N SER A 89 14.74 0.85 0.56
CA SER A 89 15.11 2.23 0.15
C SER A 89 15.44 2.36 -1.35
N THR A 90 14.75 1.59 -2.20
CA THR A 90 15.07 1.41 -3.62
C THR A 90 13.82 1.54 -4.48
N ILE A 91 13.93 2.24 -5.61
CA ILE A 91 12.94 2.23 -6.68
C ILE A 91 13.28 1.11 -7.65
N VAL A 92 12.35 0.17 -7.82
CA VAL A 92 12.48 -0.92 -8.79
C VAL A 92 11.58 -0.65 -9.99
N CYS A 93 12.17 -0.68 -11.20
CA CYS A 93 11.45 -0.64 -12.46
C CYS A 93 11.57 -1.98 -13.18
N ASN A 94 10.46 -2.51 -13.70
CA ASN A 94 10.47 -3.71 -14.51
C ASN A 94 9.37 -3.73 -15.58
N SER A 95 9.41 -4.72 -16.45
CA SER A 95 8.38 -5.06 -17.44
C SER A 95 7.80 -6.43 -17.11
N CYS A 96 6.56 -6.69 -17.49
CA CYS A 96 5.90 -7.99 -17.31
C CYS A 96 5.20 -8.40 -18.63
N ASP A 97 5.43 -9.62 -19.11
CA ASP A 97 4.79 -10.15 -20.34
C ASP A 97 4.17 -11.53 -20.09
N GLY A 98 2.84 -11.56 -20.01
CA GLY A 98 2.07 -12.77 -19.69
C GLY A 98 2.36 -13.26 -18.27
N GLY A 99 2.45 -12.34 -17.31
CA GLY A 99 2.81 -12.64 -15.91
C GLY A 99 4.30 -12.92 -15.67
N ARG A 100 5.15 -12.92 -16.71
CA ARG A 100 6.59 -13.15 -16.59
C ARG A 100 7.35 -11.83 -16.42
N TRP A 101 8.02 -11.67 -15.30
CA TRP A 101 8.86 -10.51 -15.01
C TRP A 101 10.17 -10.53 -15.81
N GLY A 102 10.57 -9.36 -16.31
CA GLY A 102 11.88 -9.16 -16.91
C GLY A 102 12.99 -8.93 -15.88
N GLN A 103 14.15 -8.45 -16.33
CA GLN A 103 15.24 -8.02 -15.45
C GLN A 103 14.85 -6.75 -14.68
N GLU A 104 14.96 -6.76 -13.35
CA GLU A 104 14.80 -5.54 -12.54
C GLU A 104 15.86 -4.48 -12.93
N GLN A 105 15.42 -3.23 -13.05
CA GLN A 105 16.29 -2.06 -13.01
C GLN A 105 16.07 -1.37 -11.66
N ARG A 106 17.15 -0.95 -11.00
CA ARG A 106 17.11 -0.38 -9.65
C ARG A 106 17.69 1.03 -9.65
N ASP A 107 17.04 1.94 -8.94
CA ASP A 107 17.48 3.30 -8.65
C ASP A 107 17.35 3.52 -7.13
N ASN A 108 18.43 3.95 -6.48
CA ASN A 108 18.48 4.10 -5.02
C ASN A 108 18.05 5.50 -4.55
N HIS A 109 17.56 6.35 -5.45
CA HIS A 109 17.12 7.72 -5.15
C HIS A 109 15.69 7.75 -4.56
N MET A 110 15.55 7.41 -3.29
CA MET A 110 14.28 7.47 -2.55
C MET A 110 14.08 8.84 -1.89
N CYS A 111 13.34 9.74 -2.55
CA CYS A 111 13.11 11.13 -2.08
C CYS A 111 11.74 11.37 -1.41
N PHE A 112 11.01 10.32 -1.03
CA PHE A 112 9.71 10.38 -0.38
C PHE A 112 9.49 9.19 0.56
N SER A 113 8.53 9.30 1.48
CA SER A 113 8.25 8.31 2.53
C SER A 113 6.76 7.92 2.59
N PRO A 114 6.41 6.84 3.32
CA PRO A 114 5.04 6.60 3.75
C PRO A 114 4.43 7.84 4.41
N GLY A 115 3.12 8.04 4.23
CA GLY A 115 2.37 9.21 4.71
C GLY A 115 2.58 10.51 3.92
N ALA A 116 3.57 10.62 3.03
CA ALA A 116 3.84 11.86 2.30
C ALA A 116 2.84 12.13 1.17
N GLU A 117 2.54 13.42 0.93
CA GLU A 117 1.93 13.85 -0.33
C GLU A 117 2.99 13.88 -1.44
N VAL A 118 2.67 13.31 -2.60
CA VAL A 118 3.58 13.15 -3.72
C VAL A 118 2.96 13.55 -5.04
N LYS A 119 3.82 14.01 -5.95
CA LYS A 119 3.50 14.24 -7.35
C LYS A 119 4.49 13.45 -8.21
N PHE A 120 3.97 12.57 -9.05
CA PHE A 120 4.75 11.89 -10.09
C PHE A 120 4.37 12.41 -11.46
N THR A 121 5.29 12.36 -12.42
CA THR A 121 4.99 12.58 -13.84
C THR A 121 5.66 11.50 -14.65
N VAL A 122 4.87 10.68 -15.35
CA VAL A 122 5.35 9.62 -16.23
C VAL A 122 5.20 10.08 -17.68
N ALA A 123 6.29 10.49 -18.31
CA ALA A 123 6.32 10.75 -19.75
C ALA A 123 6.55 9.43 -20.50
N PHE A 124 5.73 9.18 -21.53
CA PHE A 124 5.84 8.01 -22.40
C PHE A 124 6.38 8.45 -23.76
N GLN A 125 7.69 8.33 -23.93
CA GLN A 125 8.40 8.55 -25.19
C GLN A 125 8.84 7.17 -25.73
N ASN A 126 9.92 7.10 -26.53
CA ASN A 126 10.57 5.82 -26.86
C ASN A 126 11.01 5.02 -25.60
N GLU A 127 11.09 5.70 -24.46
CA GLU A 127 11.31 5.17 -23.12
C GLU A 127 10.33 5.85 -22.14
N PHE A 128 10.19 5.26 -20.95
CA PHE A 128 9.45 5.85 -19.84
C PHE A 128 10.37 6.73 -19.01
N LYS A 129 9.91 7.94 -18.67
CA LYS A 129 10.60 8.85 -17.75
C LYS A 129 9.67 9.20 -16.61
N VAL A 130 10.01 8.75 -15.40
CA VAL A 130 9.25 9.00 -14.17
C VAL A 130 9.97 10.08 -13.36
N THR A 131 9.46 11.31 -13.44
CA THR A 131 9.93 12.43 -12.61
C THR A 131 9.29 12.34 -11.23
N LEU A 132 10.14 12.35 -10.21
CA LEU A 132 9.82 12.27 -8.79
C LEU A 132 9.49 13.66 -8.19
N PRO A 133 9.00 13.75 -6.93
CA PRO A 133 8.60 15.02 -6.32
C PRO A 133 9.70 16.09 -6.24
N ASP A 134 10.97 15.70 -6.14
CA ASP A 134 12.14 16.58 -6.09
C ASP A 134 12.74 16.93 -7.46
N GLY A 135 12.21 16.35 -8.54
CA GLY A 135 12.69 16.54 -9.91
C GLY A 135 13.67 15.46 -10.42
N HIS A 136 14.13 14.53 -9.57
CA HIS A 136 14.90 13.37 -10.07
C HIS A 136 14.07 12.58 -11.08
N THR A 137 14.70 12.01 -12.10
CA THR A 137 14.00 11.33 -13.19
C THR A 137 14.53 9.92 -13.42
N VAL A 138 13.73 8.93 -13.01
CA VAL A 138 13.99 7.52 -13.25
C VAL A 138 13.60 7.18 -14.69
N THR A 139 14.55 6.68 -15.49
CA THR A 139 14.33 6.35 -16.90
C THR A 139 14.31 4.83 -17.11
N PHE A 140 13.32 4.30 -17.83
CA PHE A 140 13.14 2.86 -18.06
C PHE A 140 12.80 2.56 -19.54
N PRO A 141 13.49 1.62 -20.21
CA PRO A 141 13.28 1.35 -21.63
C PRO A 141 11.91 0.73 -21.93
N ASN A 142 11.29 1.09 -23.06
CA ASN A 142 10.03 0.49 -23.51
C ASN A 142 10.24 -0.91 -24.12
N ARG A 143 10.59 -1.88 -23.28
CA ARG A 143 11.01 -3.25 -23.67
C ARG A 143 9.98 -4.01 -24.53
N LEU A 144 8.68 -3.72 -24.36
CA LEU A 144 7.61 -4.40 -25.10
C LEU A 144 7.24 -3.67 -26.41
N GLY A 145 7.87 -2.55 -26.75
CA GLY A 145 7.71 -1.85 -28.03
C GLY A 145 6.34 -1.25 -28.34
N HIS A 146 5.33 -1.44 -27.49
CA HIS A 146 4.01 -0.83 -27.69
C HIS A 146 4.10 0.70 -27.76
N ASN A 147 3.30 1.33 -28.64
CA ASN A 147 3.22 2.79 -28.82
C ASN A 147 1.94 3.42 -28.23
N HIS A 148 1.10 2.59 -27.60
CA HIS A 148 -0.17 2.93 -26.99
C HIS A 148 -0.37 2.02 -25.76
N LEU A 149 -0.90 2.55 -24.66
CA LEU A 149 -1.12 1.86 -23.39
C LEU A 149 -2.56 2.07 -22.93
N GLN A 150 -3.25 0.97 -22.66
CA GLN A 150 -4.69 0.92 -22.35
C GLN A 150 -5.02 0.58 -20.89
N TYR A 151 -3.99 0.34 -20.07
CA TYR A 151 -4.12 0.01 -18.66
C TYR A 151 -3.22 0.90 -17.80
N LEU A 152 -3.82 1.46 -16.75
CA LEU A 152 -3.15 2.05 -15.58
C LEU A 152 -3.63 1.34 -14.32
N GLY A 153 -2.72 0.88 -13.47
CA GLY A 153 -3.04 0.34 -12.15
C GLY A 153 -2.11 0.89 -11.08
N MET A 154 -2.64 1.38 -9.97
CA MET A 154 -1.88 1.96 -8.87
C MET A 154 -2.28 1.35 -7.53
N ASP A 155 -1.32 1.23 -6.61
CA ASP A 155 -1.50 0.66 -5.26
C ASP A 155 -0.50 1.29 -4.28
N GLY A 156 -0.86 1.33 -2.99
CA GLY A 156 -0.07 1.91 -1.89
C GLY A 156 -0.22 3.43 -1.68
N LEU A 157 -1.10 4.09 -2.45
CA LEU A 157 -1.37 5.53 -2.35
C LEU A 157 -2.83 5.87 -2.66
N HIS A 158 -3.36 6.84 -1.93
CA HIS A 158 -4.68 7.44 -2.20
C HIS A 158 -4.52 8.54 -3.25
N ILE A 159 -5.19 8.38 -4.40
CA ILE A 159 -5.06 9.28 -5.56
C ILE A 159 -5.99 10.48 -5.40
N THR A 160 -5.41 11.68 -5.30
CA THR A 160 -6.16 12.94 -5.20
C THR A 160 -6.38 13.59 -6.56
N SER A 161 -5.51 13.33 -7.53
CA SER A 161 -5.67 13.79 -8.91
C SER A 161 -4.81 12.96 -9.85
N PHE A 162 -5.34 12.64 -11.04
CA PHE A 162 -4.53 12.23 -12.17
C PHE A 162 -4.95 13.01 -13.42
N LYS A 163 -3.99 13.26 -14.30
CA LYS A 163 -4.22 13.93 -15.59
C LYS A 163 -3.35 13.28 -16.65
N LEU A 164 -3.97 12.90 -17.76
CA LEU A 164 -3.29 12.52 -19.00
C LEU A 164 -3.29 13.73 -19.94
N GLU A 165 -2.14 14.04 -20.54
CA GLU A 165 -1.92 15.17 -21.46
C GLU A 165 -0.90 14.84 -22.56
#